data_AF-W1XYD0-F1
#
_entry.id   AF-W1XYD0-F1
#
_cell.length_a   1.000
_cell.length_b   1.000
_cell.length_c   1.000
_cell.angle_alpha   90.00
_cell.angle_beta   90.00
_cell.angle_gamma   90.00
#
_symmetry.space_group_name_H-M   'P 1'
#
loop_
_entity.id
_entity.type
_entity.pdbx_description
1 polymer ?
#
loop_
_entity_poly.entity_id
_entity_poly.type
_entity_poly.pdbx_seq_one_letter_code
_entity_poly.pdbx_strand_id
1 'polypeptide(L)'
;KPQKIVISPGPCTPDEAGISLDVIRHYAGRLPILGVCLGHQAMAQAFGGKVVRAAKVMHGKTSPITHSGEGVFRGLANPLTVTRYHSL
;
A
#
# COMPACT_ATOMS: atom_id res chain seq x y z
N LYS A 1 -13.83 -7.24 18.67
CA LYS A 1 -13.61 -6.23 17.59
C LYS A 1 -12.11 -6.14 17.31
N PRO A 2 -11.66 -5.99 16.05
CA PRO A 2 -10.24 -5.86 15.74
C PRO A 2 -9.67 -4.54 16.28
N GLN A 3 -8.39 -4.53 16.62
CA GLN A 3 -7.67 -3.33 17.08
C GLN A 3 -6.92 -2.61 15.94
N LYS A 4 -6.55 -3.35 14.88
CA LYS A 4 -5.80 -2.86 13.71
C LYS A 4 -6.23 -3.66 12.48
N ILE A 5 -6.09 -3.08 11.30
CA ILE A 5 -6.43 -3.72 10.02
C ILE A 5 -5.19 -3.70 9.12
N VAL A 6 -4.89 -4.85 8.50
CA VAL A 6 -3.86 -4.96 7.45
C VAL A 6 -4.54 -5.40 6.17
N ILE A 7 -4.30 -4.68 5.08
CA ILE A 7 -4.88 -4.95 3.76
C ILE A 7 -3.75 -5.33 2.82
N SER A 8 -3.73 -6.60 2.40
CA SER A 8 -2.73 -7.15 1.49
C SER A 8 -3.33 -8.20 0.52
N PRO A 9 -4.37 -7.86 -0.26
CA PRO A 9 -5.01 -8.81 -1.17
C PRO A 9 -4.04 -9.30 -2.26
N GLY A 10 -4.28 -10.53 -2.71
CA GLY A 10 -3.60 -11.18 -3.84
C GLY A 10 -3.97 -10.57 -5.21
N PRO A 11 -3.49 -11.15 -6.32
CA PRO A 11 -3.32 -10.45 -7.59
C PRO A 11 -4.65 -10.11 -8.28
N CYS A 12 -5.08 -8.85 -8.20
CA CYS A 12 -6.14 -8.22 -8.98
C CYS A 12 -5.88 -6.70 -9.07
N THR A 13 -6.74 -5.92 -9.73
CA THR A 13 -6.75 -4.45 -9.58
C THR A 13 -7.46 -4.03 -8.29
N PRO A 14 -7.30 -2.79 -7.77
CA PRO A 14 -7.92 -2.45 -6.50
C PRO A 14 -9.44 -2.25 -6.63
N ASP A 15 -9.95 -2.02 -7.84
CA ASP A 15 -11.38 -2.08 -8.16
C ASP A 15 -11.93 -3.52 -8.10
N GLU A 16 -11.08 -4.52 -8.34
CA GLU A 16 -11.39 -5.93 -8.23
C GLU A 16 -11.02 -6.52 -6.85
N ALA A 17 -10.43 -5.72 -5.94
CA ALA A 17 -9.97 -6.15 -4.62
C ALA A 17 -11.11 -6.38 -3.61
N GLY A 18 -12.29 -6.79 -4.10
CA GLY A 18 -13.48 -7.12 -3.34
C GLY A 18 -13.85 -6.05 -2.31
N ILE A 19 -13.99 -6.46 -1.05
CA ILE A 19 -14.43 -5.60 0.06
C ILE A 19 -13.37 -4.58 0.52
N SER A 20 -12.16 -4.57 -0.06
CA SER A 20 -11.03 -3.79 0.46
C SER A 20 -11.31 -2.29 0.49
N LEU A 21 -11.93 -1.74 -0.58
CA LEU A 21 -12.30 -0.32 -0.63
C LEU A 21 -13.34 0.03 0.42
N ASP A 22 -14.34 -0.84 0.61
CA ASP A 22 -15.41 -0.63 1.60
C ASP A 22 -14.89 -0.72 3.03
N VAL A 23 -13.98 -1.66 3.30
CA VAL A 23 -13.28 -1.77 4.59
C VAL A 23 -12.49 -0.49 4.88
N ILE A 24 -11.73 0.02 3.90
CA ILE A 24 -10.96 1.25 4.08
C ILE A 24 -11.89 2.41 4.39
N ARG A 25 -12.94 2.62 3.60
CA ARG A 25 -13.91 3.70 3.79
C ARG A 25 -14.63 3.60 5.13
N HIS A 26 -14.99 2.39 5.56
CA HIS A 26 -15.72 2.19 6.80
C HIS A 26 -14.86 2.44 8.06
N TYR A 27 -13.58 2.05 8.02
CA TYR A 27 -12.69 2.10 9.18
C TYR A 27 -11.71 3.27 9.18
N ALA A 28 -11.62 4.03 8.09
CA ALA A 28 -10.81 5.26 8.02
C ALA A 28 -11.18 6.21 9.17
N GLY A 29 -10.17 6.71 9.88
CA GLY A 29 -10.34 7.57 11.06
C GLY A 29 -10.85 6.86 12.32
N ARG A 30 -11.18 5.56 12.26
CA ARG A 30 -11.68 4.77 13.40
C ARG A 30 -10.67 3.77 13.94
N LEU A 31 -9.93 3.11 13.04
CA LEU A 31 -8.88 2.15 13.38
C LEU A 31 -7.62 2.41 12.56
N PRO A 32 -6.42 2.09 13.07
CA PRO A 32 -5.21 2.07 12.26
C PRO A 32 -5.32 1.03 11.13
N ILE A 33 -5.02 1.46 9.90
CA ILE A 33 -5.03 0.63 8.70
C ILE A 33 -3.65 0.68 8.05
N LEU A 34 -3.08 -0.48 7.71
CA LEU A 34 -1.86 -0.61 6.92
C LEU A 34 -2.17 -1.33 5.61
N GLY A 35 -1.99 -0.65 4.48
CA GLY A 35 -2.09 -1.25 3.14
C GLY A 35 -0.71 -1.61 2.59
N VAL A 36 -0.55 -2.85 2.14
CA VAL A 36 0.65 -3.37 1.46
C VAL A 36 0.24 -3.82 0.05
N CYS A 37 1.10 -3.64 -0.96
CA CYS A 37 0.80 -4.04 -2.34
C CYS A 37 -0.44 -3.32 -2.89
N LEU A 38 -1.37 -4.10 -3.43
CA LEU A 38 -2.69 -3.70 -3.84
C LEU A 38 -3.46 -3.00 -2.72
N GLY A 39 -3.21 -3.35 -1.46
CA GLY A 39 -3.78 -2.62 -0.32
C GLY A 39 -3.31 -1.17 -0.24
N HIS A 40 -2.06 -0.89 -0.59
CA HIS A 40 -1.58 0.49 -0.69
C HIS A 40 -2.26 1.26 -1.83
N GLN A 41 -2.46 0.59 -2.97
CA GLN A 41 -3.18 1.14 -4.13
C GLN A 41 -4.66 1.40 -3.81
N ALA A 42 -5.33 0.45 -3.15
CA ALA A 42 -6.72 0.59 -2.70
C ALA A 42 -6.89 1.75 -1.72
N MET A 43 -5.92 1.97 -0.81
CA MET A 43 -5.94 3.15 0.06
C MET A 43 -5.85 4.43 -0.75
N ALA A 44 -4.93 4.51 -1.71
CA ALA A 44 -4.82 5.69 -2.58
C ALA A 44 -6.15 5.97 -3.29
N GLN A 45 -6.78 4.97 -3.92
CA GLN A 45 -8.08 5.11 -4.58
C GLN A 45 -9.22 5.49 -3.62
N ALA A 46 -9.28 4.86 -2.43
CA ALA A 46 -10.32 5.15 -1.45
C ALA A 46 -10.32 6.62 -0.99
N PHE A 47 -9.14 7.26 -1.01
CA PHE A 47 -8.97 8.68 -0.70
C PHE A 47 -8.89 9.58 -1.96
N GLY A 48 -9.35 9.10 -3.12
CA GLY A 48 -9.46 9.88 -4.36
C GLY A 48 -8.19 9.97 -5.22
N GLY A 49 -7.12 9.26 -4.84
CA GLY A 49 -5.91 9.13 -5.63
C GLY A 49 -6.09 8.26 -6.87
N LYS A 50 -5.28 8.50 -7.91
CA LYS A 50 -5.27 7.70 -9.13
C LYS A 50 -4.10 6.73 -9.11
N VAL A 51 -4.40 5.44 -9.24
CA VAL A 51 -3.40 4.39 -9.43
C VAL A 51 -3.23 4.19 -10.93
N VAL A 52 -2.06 4.53 -11.45
CA VAL A 52 -1.75 4.45 -12.89
C VAL A 52 -0.56 3.54 -13.12
N ARG A 53 -0.46 2.99 -14.32
CA ARG A 53 0.66 2.14 -14.72
C ARG A 53 1.97 2.93 -14.71
N ALA A 54 3.00 2.32 -14.13
CA ALA A 54 4.35 2.89 -14.17
C ALA A 54 4.97 2.75 -15.57
N ALA A 55 5.77 3.73 -15.98
CA ALA A 55 6.46 3.72 -17.29
C ALA A 55 7.48 2.57 -17.43
N LYS A 56 8.01 2.06 -16.31
CA LYS A 56 8.99 0.97 -16.30
C LYS A 56 8.57 -0.14 -15.35
N VAL A 57 8.59 -1.35 -15.90
CA VAL A 57 8.25 -2.60 -15.23
C VAL A 57 9.44 -3.07 -14.36
N MET A 58 9.21 -3.41 -13.09
CA MET A 58 10.27 -3.75 -12.10
C MET A 58 9.93 -5.03 -11.32
N HIS A 59 10.53 -6.19 -11.65
CA HIS A 59 10.17 -7.51 -11.08
C HIS A 59 11.32 -8.05 -10.24
N GLY A 60 11.06 -8.36 -8.97
CA GLY A 60 12.03 -9.07 -8.12
C GLY A 60 13.37 -8.36 -7.95
N LYS A 61 13.39 -7.03 -8.10
CA LYS A 61 14.61 -6.22 -7.96
C LYS A 61 14.58 -5.51 -6.63
N THR A 62 15.71 -5.54 -5.92
CA THR A 62 15.93 -4.64 -4.81
C THR A 62 16.05 -3.22 -5.33
N SER A 63 15.52 -2.26 -4.57
CA SER A 63 15.61 -0.84 -4.91
C SER A 63 15.76 -0.04 -3.63
N PRO A 64 16.66 0.96 -3.60
CA PRO A 64 16.68 1.92 -2.52
C PRO A 64 15.43 2.80 -2.61
N ILE A 65 14.74 3.01 -1.48
CA ILE A 65 13.70 4.02 -1.33
C ILE A 65 14.14 5.07 -0.31
N THR A 66 13.79 6.32 -0.57
CA THR A 66 13.96 7.43 0.37
C THR A 66 12.68 7.65 1.16
N HIS A 67 12.78 8.02 2.43
CA HIS A 67 11.62 8.31 3.29
C HIS A 67 11.88 9.52 4.20
N SER A 68 10.82 10.08 4.79
CA SER A 68 10.92 11.17 5.77
C SER A 68 11.31 10.70 7.18
N GLY A 69 11.30 9.38 7.45
CA GLY A 69 11.61 8.83 8.78
C GLY A 69 10.43 8.91 9.76
N GLU A 70 9.24 9.15 9.24
CA GLU A 70 8.00 9.30 10.01
C GLU A 70 7.15 8.03 9.95
N GLY A 71 6.21 7.90 10.90
CA GLY A 71 5.26 6.79 10.95
C GLY A 71 5.96 5.42 10.96
N VAL A 72 5.62 4.58 9.98
CA VAL A 72 6.18 3.22 9.85
C VAL A 72 7.65 3.19 9.45
N PHE A 73 8.23 4.32 9.02
CA PHE A 73 9.63 4.42 8.61
C PHE A 73 10.57 4.91 9.72
N ARG A 74 10.05 5.17 10.94
CA ARG A 74 10.86 5.71 12.03
C ARG A 74 11.94 4.72 12.47
N GLY A 75 13.19 5.19 12.49
CA GLY A 75 14.36 4.41 12.90
C GLY A 75 14.91 3.46 11.82
N LEU A 76 14.37 3.51 10.59
CA LEU A 76 14.89 2.73 9.47
C LEU A 76 16.01 3.47 8.73
N ALA A 77 16.88 2.71 8.05
CA ALA A 77 17.96 3.25 7.23
C ALA A 77 17.42 4.09 6.08
N ASN A 78 18.10 5.20 5.76
CA ASN A 78 17.73 6.08 4.66
C ASN A 78 18.96 6.30 3.76
N PRO A 79 19.00 5.76 2.52
CA PRO A 79 17.94 5.01 1.85
C PRO A 79 17.70 3.60 2.44
N LEU A 80 16.46 3.13 2.36
CA LEU A 80 16.05 1.77 2.76
C LEU A 80 16.05 0.85 1.53
N THR A 81 16.79 -0.25 1.59
CA THR A 81 16.75 -1.27 0.54
C THR A 81 15.52 -2.16 0.72
N VAL A 82 14.61 -2.13 -0.27
CA VAL A 82 13.39 -2.95 -0.28
C VAL A 82 13.28 -3.76 -1.57
N THR A 83 12.58 -4.89 -1.52
CA THR A 83 12.24 -5.66 -2.71
C THR A 83 10.98 -5.08 -3.35
N ARG A 84 11.05 -4.78 -4.65
CA ARG A 84 9.90 -4.32 -5.43
C ARG A 84 9.37 -5.45 -6.29
N TYR A 85 8.05 -5.60 -6.29
CA TYR A 85 7.31 -6.45 -7.21
C TYR A 85 6.36 -5.60 -8.06
N HIS A 86 5.83 -6.21 -9.11
CA HIS A 86 4.89 -5.56 -10.00
C HIS A 86 3.54 -5.37 -9.33
N SER A 87 2.98 -4.17 -9.46
CA SER A 87 1.60 -3.92 -9.09
C SER A 87 1.01 -2.99 -10.15
N LEU A 88 0.22 -3.58 -11.07
CA LEU A 88 -0.51 -2.97 -12.20
C LEU A 88 0.29 -2.29 -13.34
#